data_AF-A0A8X7R0X2-F1
#
_entry.id   AF-A0A8X7R0X2-F1
#
_cell.length_a   1.000
_cell.length_b   1.000
_cell.length_c   1.000
_cell.angle_alpha   90.00
_cell.angle_beta   90.00
_cell.angle_gamma   90.00
#
_symmetry.space_group_name_H-M   'P 1'
#
loop_
_entity.id
_entity.type
_entity.pdbx_description
1 polymer ?
#
loop_
_entity_poly.entity_id
_entity_poly.type
_entity_poly.pdbx_seq_one_letter_code
_entity_poly.pdbx_strand_id
1 'polypeptide(L)'
;MISASVSSLEYKLHWEVPPANASTSFNDWASSKRFQVGDIIRFKYKKDSVMQVTKECYKQCNSSHPRFYSNTGKTRFMFDHSEQHYLPYYFISGTSGHCEKGQKMIVEVISNDRTTTSSAPPATMIVWFCFFSFTLYLVA
;
A
#
# COMPACT_ATOMS: atom_id res chain seq x y z
N MET A 1 -9.42 -30.64 7.61
CA MET A 1 -9.04 -29.43 6.87
C MET A 1 -9.92 -28.29 7.37
N ILE A 2 -9.39 -27.38 8.19
CA ILE A 2 -10.17 -26.24 8.68
C ILE A 2 -10.21 -25.22 7.55
N SER A 3 -11.36 -25.10 6.88
CA SER A 3 -11.63 -24.00 5.95
C SER A 3 -11.78 -22.74 6.79
N ALA A 4 -10.73 -21.92 6.85
CA ALA A 4 -10.85 -20.59 7.40
C ALA A 4 -11.67 -19.76 6.40
N SER A 5 -12.95 -19.56 6.69
CA SER A 5 -13.77 -18.57 6.02
C SER A 5 -13.14 -17.19 6.26
N VAL A 6 -12.40 -16.66 5.30
CA VAL A 6 -11.95 -15.27 5.33
C VAL A 6 -13.19 -14.41 5.10
N SER A 7 -13.88 -14.02 6.16
CA SER A 7 -14.98 -13.08 6.07
C SER A 7 -14.40 -11.69 5.84
N SER A 8 -14.69 -11.08 4.69
CA SER A 8 -14.40 -9.66 4.43
C SER A 8 -15.00 -8.77 5.52
N LEU A 9 -14.20 -7.89 6.10
CA LEU A 9 -14.61 -6.93 7.12
C LEU A 9 -14.91 -5.55 6.50
N GLU A 10 -15.88 -4.83 7.07
CA GLU A 10 -16.14 -3.43 6.71
C GLU A 10 -15.72 -2.50 7.86
N TYR A 11 -14.72 -1.65 7.59
CA TYR A 11 -14.21 -0.64 8.51
C TYR A 11 -14.87 0.71 8.23
N LYS A 12 -15.51 1.31 9.24
CA LYS A 12 -16.16 2.62 9.12
C LYS A 12 -15.17 3.72 9.50
N LEU A 13 -15.02 4.71 8.63
CA LEU A 13 -14.13 5.85 8.84
C LEU A 13 -14.86 7.17 8.62
N HIS A 14 -14.72 8.10 9.56
CA HIS A 14 -15.19 9.48 9.41
C HIS A 14 -14.07 10.27 8.69
N TRP A 15 -14.32 10.64 7.44
CA TRP A 15 -13.33 11.21 6.53
C TRP A 15 -13.49 12.73 6.47
N GLU A 16 -12.92 13.42 7.44
CA GLU A 16 -12.96 14.87 7.55
C GLU A 16 -11.57 15.39 7.95
N VAL A 17 -11.30 16.69 7.76
CA VAL A 17 -10.03 17.29 8.15
C VAL A 17 -9.78 17.08 9.65
N PRO A 18 -8.67 16.44 10.05
CA PRO A 18 -8.35 16.26 11.45
C PRO A 18 -8.22 17.62 12.16
N PRO A 19 -8.73 17.78 13.39
CA PRO A 19 -8.46 18.96 14.19
C PRO A 19 -6.95 19.18 14.37
N ALA A 20 -6.50 20.44 14.45
CA ALA A 20 -5.07 20.76 14.60
C ALA A 20 -4.44 20.17 15.87
N ASN A 21 -5.25 19.88 16.89
CA ASN A 21 -4.87 19.28 18.16
C ASN A 21 -5.23 17.77 18.25
N ALA A 22 -5.51 17.11 17.12
CA ALA A 22 -5.81 15.70 17.11
C ALA A 22 -4.59 14.88 17.56
N SER A 23 -4.81 13.93 18.47
CA SER A 23 -3.78 13.02 18.96
C SER A 23 -3.51 11.85 18.02
N THR A 24 -4.39 11.62 17.04
CA THR A 24 -4.31 10.49 16.11
C THR A 24 -4.60 10.97 14.69
N SER A 25 -3.72 10.59 13.77
CA SER A 25 -3.88 10.81 12.34
C SER A 25 -4.64 9.65 11.69
N PHE A 26 -5.07 9.82 10.43
CA PHE A 26 -5.62 8.70 9.66
C PHE A 26 -4.61 7.58 9.43
N ASN A 27 -3.31 7.90 9.37
CA ASN A 27 -2.26 6.89 9.26
C ASN A 27 -2.14 6.06 10.55
N ASP A 28 -2.30 6.67 11.73
CA ASP A 28 -2.32 5.95 13.01
C ASP A 28 -3.56 5.06 13.12
N TRP A 29 -4.71 5.56 12.65
CA TRP A 29 -5.91 4.75 12.57
C TRP A 29 -5.70 3.55 11.64
N ALA A 30 -5.14 3.75 10.45
CA ALA A 30 -4.92 2.70 9.46
C ALA A 30 -3.91 1.65 9.95
N SER A 31 -2.79 2.08 10.55
CA SER A 31 -1.77 1.18 11.09
C SER A 31 -2.25 0.34 12.28
N SER A 32 -3.28 0.81 12.99
CA SER A 32 -3.95 0.04 14.05
C SER A 32 -4.85 -1.11 13.53
N LYS A 33 -5.01 -1.25 12.21
CA LYS A 33 -5.87 -2.27 11.57
C LYS A 33 -5.03 -3.29 10.81
N ARG A 34 -5.62 -4.46 10.56
CA ARG A 34 -5.02 -5.53 9.76
C ARG A 34 -5.90 -5.78 8.55
N PHE A 35 -5.74 -4.96 7.51
CA PHE A 35 -6.53 -5.10 6.30
C PHE A 35 -6.10 -6.33 5.51
N GLN A 36 -7.07 -7.03 4.95
CA GLN A 36 -6.89 -8.15 4.03
C GLN A 36 -7.57 -7.87 2.71
N VAL A 37 -7.17 -8.61 1.67
CA VAL A 37 -7.88 -8.57 0.40
C VAL A 37 -9.33 -9.05 0.61
N GLY A 38 -10.27 -8.31 0.03
CA GLY A 38 -11.71 -8.45 0.23
C GLY A 38 -12.29 -7.49 1.28
N ASP A 39 -11.48 -6.93 2.17
CA ASP A 39 -11.96 -5.96 3.16
C ASP A 39 -12.39 -4.64 2.51
N ILE A 40 -13.26 -3.91 3.20
CA ILE A 40 -13.85 -2.65 2.74
C ILE A 40 -13.56 -1.54 3.74
N ILE A 41 -13.11 -0.38 3.25
CA ILE A 41 -13.21 0.88 4.00
C ILE A 41 -14.44 1.64 3.53
N ARG A 42 -15.32 1.97 4.48
CA ARG A 42 -16.47 2.84 4.28
C ARG A 42 -16.17 4.24 4.82
N PHE A 43 -15.84 5.13 3.90
CA PHE A 43 -15.61 6.55 4.16
C PHE A 43 -16.95 7.29 4.25
N LYS A 44 -17.15 8.05 5.33
CA LYS A 44 -18.29 8.96 5.51
C LYS A 44 -17.82 10.40 5.56
N TYR A 45 -18.40 11.26 4.73
CA TYR A 45 -18.04 12.67 4.59
C TYR A 45 -19.20 13.47 3.97
N LYS A 46 -19.18 14.79 4.08
CA LYS A 46 -20.25 15.66 3.54
C LYS A 46 -19.87 16.33 2.23
N LYS A 47 -18.99 17.34 2.29
CA LYS A 47 -18.57 18.15 1.13
C LYS A 47 -17.10 17.86 0.83
N ASP A 48 -16.83 16.65 0.39
CA ASP A 48 -15.47 16.19 0.10
C ASP A 48 -15.45 15.07 -0.95
N SER A 49 -14.27 14.52 -1.23
CA SER A 49 -14.08 13.32 -2.03
C SER A 49 -13.01 12.42 -1.43
N VAL A 50 -13.04 11.15 -1.81
CA VAL A 50 -11.98 10.18 -1.56
C VAL A 50 -11.32 9.89 -2.90
N MET A 51 -9.99 10.07 -2.94
CA MET A 51 -9.18 9.79 -4.11
C MET A 51 -8.09 8.78 -3.78
N GLN A 52 -7.96 7.71 -4.56
CA GLN A 52 -6.76 6.87 -4.54
C GLN A 52 -5.73 7.45 -5.52
N VAL A 53 -4.50 7.64 -5.08
CA VAL A 53 -3.44 8.27 -5.85
C VAL A 53 -2.14 7.47 -5.78
N THR A 54 -1.12 7.89 -6.52
CA THR A 54 0.23 7.34 -6.37
C THR A 54 0.92 7.87 -5.10
N LYS A 55 2.01 7.23 -4.70
CA LYS A 55 2.85 7.70 -3.57
C LYS A 55 3.33 9.13 -3.76
N GLU A 56 3.73 9.49 -4.98
CA GLU A 56 4.25 10.83 -5.32
C GLU A 56 3.13 11.86 -5.21
N CYS A 57 1.96 11.56 -5.79
CA CYS A 57 0.79 12.42 -5.69
C CYS A 57 0.32 12.59 -4.24
N TYR A 58 0.35 11.52 -3.45
CA TYR A 58 0.06 11.58 -2.03
C TYR A 58 1.00 12.51 -1.28
N LYS A 59 2.32 12.41 -1.52
CA LYS A 59 3.31 13.28 -0.86
C LYS A 59 3.07 14.76 -1.17
N GLN A 60 2.71 15.06 -2.42
CA GLN A 60 2.51 16.43 -2.90
C GLN A 60 1.05 16.92 -2.78
N CYS A 61 0.14 16.11 -2.25
CA CYS A 61 -1.30 16.38 -2.27
C CYS A 61 -1.84 16.69 -3.67
N ASN A 62 -1.27 16.07 -4.70
CA ASN A 62 -1.72 16.25 -6.08
C ASN A 62 -2.97 15.41 -6.36
N SER A 63 -4.10 16.08 -6.59
CA SER A 63 -5.41 15.50 -6.87
C SER A 63 -5.78 15.44 -8.36
N SER A 64 -4.85 15.79 -9.26
CA SER A 64 -5.16 15.99 -10.68
C SER A 64 -5.50 14.69 -11.43
N HIS A 65 -4.82 13.59 -11.09
CA HIS A 65 -4.95 12.31 -11.80
C HIS A 65 -5.15 11.14 -10.81
N PRO A 66 -6.32 11.07 -10.16
CA PRO A 66 -6.59 9.97 -9.24
C PRO A 66 -6.88 8.67 -10.01
N ARG A 67 -6.48 7.54 -9.43
CA ARG A 67 -6.83 6.20 -9.94
C ARG A 67 -8.26 5.80 -9.59
N PHE A 68 -8.71 6.24 -8.43
CA PHE A 68 -10.08 6.11 -7.98
C PHE A 68 -10.55 7.47 -7.49
N TYR A 69 -11.80 7.81 -7.78
CA TYR A 69 -12.45 9.03 -7.31
C TYR A 69 -13.89 8.72 -6.89
N SER A 70 -14.29 9.25 -5.73
CA SER A 70 -15.70 9.29 -5.36
C SER A 70 -16.01 10.49 -4.48
N ASN A 71 -17.16 11.12 -4.71
CA ASN A 71 -17.66 12.29 -3.97
C ASN A 71 -19.09 12.07 -3.42
N THR A 72 -19.51 10.81 -3.26
CA THR A 72 -20.89 10.45 -2.89
C THR A 72 -21.26 10.73 -1.43
N GLY A 73 -20.29 11.12 -0.60
CA GLY A 73 -20.44 11.29 0.85
C GLY A 73 -20.44 9.98 1.67
N LYS A 74 -20.52 8.83 1.00
CA LYS A 74 -20.57 7.50 1.64
C LYS A 74 -19.87 6.43 0.80
N THR A 75 -18.61 6.68 0.50
CA THR A 75 -17.80 5.81 -0.37
C THR A 75 -17.45 4.50 0.29
N ARG A 76 -17.59 3.41 -0.46
CA ARG A 76 -17.10 2.08 -0.09
C ARG A 76 -15.98 1.72 -1.05
N PHE A 77 -14.79 1.48 -0.51
CA PHE A 77 -13.63 1.05 -1.26
C PHE A 77 -13.26 -0.36 -0.79
N MET A 78 -13.25 -1.31 -1.71
CA MET A 78 -12.87 -2.71 -1.45
C MET A 78 -11.43 -2.92 -1.89
N PHE A 79 -10.63 -3.57 -1.07
CA PHE A 79 -9.28 -3.99 -1.46
C PHE A 79 -9.38 -5.26 -2.29
N ASP A 80 -8.92 -5.24 -3.53
CA ASP A 80 -8.91 -6.42 -4.40
C ASP A 80 -7.48 -6.84 -4.77
N HIS A 81 -7.36 -8.00 -5.42
CA HIS A 81 -6.07 -8.56 -5.84
C HIS A 81 -5.50 -7.89 -7.10
N SER A 82 -6.33 -7.25 -7.94
CA SER A 82 -5.88 -6.63 -9.19
C SER A 82 -4.82 -5.56 -8.96
N GLU A 83 -4.87 -4.92 -7.81
CA GLU A 83 -4.03 -3.77 -7.48
C GLU A 83 -2.79 -4.15 -6.64
N GLN A 84 -2.35 -5.41 -6.62
CA GLN A 84 -1.14 -5.87 -5.88
C GLN A 84 0.12 -5.06 -6.22
N HIS A 85 0.26 -4.61 -7.48
CA HIS A 85 1.36 -3.74 -7.91
C HIS A 85 1.34 -2.34 -7.28
N TYR A 86 0.27 -1.99 -6.57
CA TYR A 86 0.01 -0.66 -6.05
C TYR A 86 -0.21 -0.65 -4.54
N LEU A 87 0.24 -1.71 -3.85
CA LEU A 87 0.39 -1.70 -2.41
C LEU A 87 1.61 -0.86 -2.00
N PRO A 88 1.49 -0.01 -0.96
CA PRO A 88 0.27 0.29 -0.21
C PRO A 88 -0.67 1.26 -0.94
N TYR A 89 -1.96 1.26 -0.56
CA TYR A 89 -2.95 2.19 -1.11
C TYR A 89 -2.79 3.58 -0.48
N TYR A 90 -2.75 4.61 -1.32
CA TYR A 90 -2.66 6.00 -0.89
C TYR A 90 -3.97 6.74 -1.15
N PHE A 91 -4.60 7.25 -0.10
CA PHE A 91 -5.83 8.02 -0.17
C PHE A 91 -5.59 9.49 0.20
N ILE A 92 -6.21 10.41 -0.54
CA ILE A 92 -6.25 11.84 -0.21
C ILE A 92 -7.67 12.39 -0.34
N SER A 93 -7.95 13.46 0.39
CA SER A 93 -9.07 14.36 0.07
C SER A 93 -8.80 15.08 -1.26
N GLY A 94 -9.84 15.27 -2.06
CA GLY A 94 -9.76 16.09 -3.28
C GLY A 94 -10.17 17.55 -3.06
N THR A 95 -10.60 17.91 -1.85
CA THR A 95 -10.98 19.28 -1.53
C THR A 95 -9.72 20.12 -1.27
N SER A 96 -9.66 21.30 -1.86
CA SER A 96 -8.51 22.20 -1.76
C SER A 96 -8.10 22.45 -0.31
N GLY A 97 -6.84 22.18 0.02
CA GLY A 97 -6.26 22.42 1.34
C GLY A 97 -6.54 21.34 2.40
N HIS A 98 -7.41 20.36 2.13
CA HIS A 98 -7.75 19.32 3.11
C HIS A 98 -6.64 18.27 3.26
N CYS A 99 -6.02 17.87 2.15
CA CYS A 99 -4.90 16.91 2.16
C CYS A 99 -3.70 17.45 2.95
N GLU A 100 -3.36 18.72 2.74
CA GLU A 100 -2.27 19.44 3.41
C GLU A 100 -2.52 19.57 4.92
N LYS A 101 -3.80 19.66 5.31
CA LYS A 101 -4.25 19.65 6.70
C LYS A 101 -4.35 18.23 7.30
N GLY A 102 -3.87 17.22 6.59
CA GLY A 102 -3.76 15.85 7.12
C GLY A 102 -4.92 14.92 6.78
N GLN A 103 -5.87 15.32 5.92
CA GLN A 103 -6.92 14.43 5.43
C GLN A 103 -6.40 13.53 4.30
N LYS A 104 -5.49 12.64 4.68
CA LYS A 104 -4.76 11.72 3.80
C LYS A 104 -4.39 10.46 4.60
N MET A 105 -4.39 9.31 3.95
CA MET A 105 -4.22 8.01 4.61
C MET A 105 -3.43 7.02 3.73
N ILE A 106 -2.55 6.25 4.35
CA ILE A 106 -1.85 5.12 3.74
C ILE A 106 -2.44 3.84 4.33
N VAL A 107 -2.79 2.89 3.47
CA VAL A 107 -3.32 1.59 3.88
C VAL A 107 -2.45 0.46 3.35
N GLU A 108 -1.88 -0.30 4.26
CA GLU A 108 -1.20 -1.57 3.98
C GLU A 108 -2.20 -2.71 4.06
N VAL A 109 -2.21 -3.57 3.04
CA VAL A 109 -3.10 -4.73 2.95
C VAL A 109 -2.23 -5.98 2.91
N ILE A 110 -2.57 -6.95 3.76
CA ILE A 110 -1.88 -8.23 3.82
C ILE A 110 -2.34 -9.05 2.61
N SER A 111 -1.44 -9.27 1.66
CA SER A 111 -1.60 -10.30 0.63
C SER A 111 -1.02 -11.61 1.14
N ASN A 112 -1.82 -12.68 1.14
CA ASN A 112 -1.31 -14.03 1.33
C ASN A 112 -0.63 -14.53 0.04
N ASP A 113 0.40 -13.84 -0.43
CA ASP A 113 1.27 -14.40 -1.46
C ASP A 113 2.21 -15.40 -0.79
N ARG A 114 1.97 -16.70 -1.02
CA ARG A 114 2.93 -17.76 -0.70
C ARG A 114 4.13 -17.72 -1.67
N THR A 115 4.74 -16.56 -1.85
CA THR A 115 6.00 -16.43 -2.58
C THR A 115 6.94 -15.56 -1.76
N THR A 116 7.55 -16.21 -0.77
CA THR A 116 8.83 -15.81 -0.18
C THR A 116 9.84 -15.61 -1.31
N THR A 117 10.06 -14.38 -1.73
CA THR A 117 11.37 -13.96 -2.23
C THR A 117 11.95 -13.07 -1.16
N SER A 118 12.48 -13.73 -0.12
CA SER A 118 13.39 -13.09 0.82
C SER A 118 14.58 -12.59 0.01
N SER A 119 14.74 -11.28 -0.10
CA SER A 119 15.97 -10.66 -0.56
C SER A 119 17.06 -10.92 0.48
N ALA A 120 17.60 -12.15 0.49
CA ALA A 120 18.90 -12.40 1.10
C ALA A 120 19.94 -11.65 0.24
N PRO A 121 20.85 -10.87 0.84
CA PRO A 121 21.96 -10.31 0.07
C PRO A 121 22.74 -11.47 -0.57
N PRO A 122 23.26 -11.33 -1.81
CA PRO A 122 24.09 -12.36 -2.39
C PRO A 122 25.29 -12.55 -1.46
N ALA A 123 25.30 -13.68 -0.75
CA ALA A 123 26.45 -14.10 0.04
C ALA A 123 27.61 -14.28 -0.94
N THR A 124 28.57 -13.37 -0.86
CA THR A 124 29.89 -13.48 -1.44
C THR A 124 30.45 -14.87 -1.16
N MET A 125 30.56 -15.69 -2.20
CA MET A 125 31.48 -16.82 -2.23
C MET A 125 32.55 -16.49 -3.29
N ILE A 126 33.42 -15.55 -2.92
CA ILE A 126 34.81 -15.58 -3.38
C ILE A 126 35.40 -16.82 -2.72
N VAL A 127 35.81 -17.82 -3.50
CA VAL A 127 37.08 -18.54 -3.35
C VAL A 127 37.24 -19.47 -4.56
N TRP A 128 38.26 -19.23 -5.39
CA TRP A 128 39.47 -20.08 -5.45
C TRP A 128 39.14 -21.37 -6.22
N PHE A 129 39.45 -21.52 -7.52
CA PHE A 129 40.79 -21.81 -8.03
C PHE A 129 40.82 -21.55 -9.55
N CYS A 130 41.42 -20.43 -9.99
CA CYS A 130 41.98 -20.33 -11.36
C CYS A 130 43.47 -20.71 -11.39
N PHE A 131 43.97 -21.40 -10.36
CA PHE A 131 45.32 -21.91 -10.33
C PHE A 131 45.29 -23.44 -10.23
N PHE A 132 45.95 -24.06 -11.21
CA PHE A 132 46.37 -25.46 -11.29
C PHE A 132 45.35 -26.52 -11.71
N SER A 133 45.18 -26.65 -13.03
CA SER A 133 45.36 -27.91 -13.79
C SER A 133 45.00 -27.62 -15.26
N PHE A 134 45.70 -28.03 -16.30
CA PHE A 134 46.82 -28.94 -16.46
C PHE A 134 47.33 -28.70 -17.89
N THR A 135 48.64 -28.85 -18.09
CA THR A 135 49.36 -28.86 -19.36
C THR A 135 48.76 -29.76 -20.45
N LEU A 136 49.11 -29.44 -21.72
CA LEU A 136 48.99 -30.18 -23.00
C LEU A 136 47.80 -29.86 -23.94
N TYR A 137 48.07 -29.01 -24.95
CA TYR A 137 47.75 -29.22 -26.38
C TYR A 137 48.62 -28.23 -27.19
N LEU A 138 49.81 -28.63 -27.68
CA LEU A 138 50.15 -29.12 -29.03
C LEU A 138 50.14 -28.05 -30.16
N VAL A 139 51.36 -27.86 -30.71
CA VAL A 139 51.74 -27.43 -32.08
C VAL A 139 51.45 -25.99 -32.53
N ALA A 140 52.48 -25.15 -32.45
CA ALA A 140 53.18 -24.58 -33.61
C ALA A 140 54.57 -24.09 -33.18
#